data_AF-A0A966TXN8-F1
#
_entry.id   AF-A0A966TXN8-F1
#
_cell.length_a   1.000
_cell.length_b   1.000
_cell.length_c   1.000
_cell.angle_alpha   90.00
_cell.angle_beta   90.00
_cell.angle_gamma   90.00
#
_symmetry.space_group_name_H-M   'P 1'
#
loop_
_entity.id
_entity.type
_entity.pdbx_description
1 polymer ?
#
loop_
_entity_poly.entity_id
_entity_poly.type
_entity_poly.pdbx_seq_one_letter_code
_entity_poly.pdbx_strand_id
1 'polypeptide(L)'
;MGDIGFLDSLRDPEVLQHKLLSLLVVVFAVSEWLVRLRGKRSAAAYVFPIAMALGGFLLLAHTHAIANVKEALLVELSHLPLGAAAVVASCARWLELRAGPGAAEARMARWVWPLCLVFIAALLIFYREA
;
A
#
# COMPACT_ATOMS: atom_id res chain seq x y z
N MET A 1 16.17 1.80 20.90
CA MET A 1 14.80 2.28 21.19
C MET A 1 14.85 2.81 22.62
N GLY A 2 14.96 4.13 22.74
CA GLY A 2 15.45 4.83 23.95
C GLY A 2 14.40 5.07 25.04
N ASP A 3 14.85 5.77 26.09
CA ASP A 3 14.24 6.02 27.42
C ASP A 3 12.86 6.74 27.44
N ILE A 4 12.13 6.79 26.34
CA ILE A 4 10.81 7.44 26.23
C ILE A 4 9.69 6.43 26.52
N GLY A 5 8.76 6.82 27.39
CA GLY A 5 7.60 6.00 27.77
C GLY A 5 6.69 5.68 26.58
N PHE A 6 5.99 4.53 26.64
CA PHE A 6 5.14 4.04 25.54
C PHE A 6 4.11 5.08 25.06
N LEU A 7 3.45 5.78 25.99
CA LEU A 7 2.45 6.80 25.65
C LEU A 7 3.09 8.08 25.11
N ASP A 8 4.25 8.48 25.62
CA ASP A 8 4.98 9.67 25.13
C ASP A 8 5.48 9.45 23.70
N SER A 9 5.90 8.23 23.39
CA SER A 9 6.30 7.86 22.03
C SER A 9 5.13 7.78 21.02
N LEU A 10 3.87 7.93 21.45
CA LEU A 10 2.72 8.09 20.53
C LEU A 10 2.51 9.54 20.10
N ARG A 11 3.14 10.50 20.78
CA ARG A 11 3.07 11.93 20.44
C ARG A 11 4.03 12.31 19.32
N ASP A 12 5.05 11.50 19.09
CA ASP A 12 5.98 11.64 17.97
C ASP A 12 5.38 10.99 16.71
N PRO A 13 5.09 11.77 15.65
CA PRO A 13 4.50 11.25 14.41
C PRO A 13 5.39 10.22 13.71
N GLU A 14 6.71 10.36 13.77
CA GLU A 14 7.65 9.46 13.11
C GLU A 14 7.66 8.08 13.80
N VAL A 15 7.70 8.09 15.13
CA VAL A 15 7.64 6.85 15.92
C VAL A 15 6.28 6.17 15.77
N LEU A 16 5.20 6.96 15.72
CA LEU A 16 3.86 6.44 15.48
C LEU A 16 3.77 5.78 14.10
N GLN A 17 4.31 6.41 13.04
CA GLN A 17 4.34 5.86 11.69
C GLN A 17 5.06 4.51 11.63
N HIS A 18 6.24 4.38 12.24
CA HIS A 18 7.00 3.13 12.27
C HIS A 18 6.24 2.01 13.01
N LYS A 19 5.57 2.34 14.12
CA LYS A 19 4.74 1.38 14.86
C LYS A 19 3.52 0.93 14.05
N LEU A 20 2.87 1.85 13.35
CA LEU A 20 1.74 1.54 12.47
C LEU A 20 2.17 0.63 11.32
N LEU A 21 3.35 0.87 10.71
CA LEU A 21 3.89 -0.01 9.68
C LEU A 21 4.19 -1.41 10.24
N SER A 22 4.77 -1.49 11.45
CA SER A 22 5.01 -2.77 12.12
C SER A 22 3.71 -3.53 12.38
N LEU A 23 2.67 -2.83 12.85
CA LEU A 23 1.33 -3.41 13.03
C LEU A 23 0.74 -3.90 11.70
N LEU A 24 0.91 -3.14 10.62
CA LEU A 24 0.43 -3.51 9.28
C LEU A 24 1.08 -4.81 8.80
N VAL A 25 2.37 -5.03 9.06
CA VAL A 25 3.07 -6.29 8.75
C VAL A 25 2.45 -7.47 9.50
N VAL A 26 2.15 -7.30 10.79
CA VAL A 26 1.46 -8.33 11.58
C VAL A 26 0.07 -8.64 11.01
N VAL A 27 -0.69 -7.61 10.64
CA VAL A 27 -2.00 -7.76 9.99
C VAL A 27 -1.88 -8.55 8.68
N PHE A 28 -0.88 -8.26 7.84
CA PHE A 28 -0.65 -9.02 6.62
C PHE A 28 -0.27 -10.47 6.90
N ALA A 29 0.62 -10.73 7.85
CA ALA A 29 1.00 -12.10 8.23
C ALA A 29 -0.21 -12.93 8.70
N VAL A 30 -1.05 -12.36 9.57
CA VAL A 30 -2.28 -13.01 10.04
C VAL A 30 -3.27 -13.21 8.90
N SER A 31 -3.44 -12.20 8.03
CA SER A 31 -4.35 -12.31 6.89
C SER A 31 -3.95 -13.43 5.92
N GLU A 32 -2.66 -13.53 5.59
CA GLU A 32 -2.12 -14.57 4.70
C GLU A 32 -2.26 -15.96 5.34
N TRP A 33 -1.98 -16.06 6.65
CA TRP A 33 -2.22 -17.29 7.41
C TRP A 33 -3.69 -17.73 7.31
N LEU A 34 -4.64 -16.81 7.52
CA LEU A 34 -6.07 -17.10 7.43
C LEU A 34 -6.51 -17.48 6.01
N VAL A 35 -5.96 -16.82 4.98
CA VAL A 35 -6.24 -17.17 3.58
C VAL A 35 -5.73 -18.57 3.24
N ARG A 36 -4.58 -18.98 3.78
CA ARG A 36 -4.06 -20.35 3.59
C ARG A 36 -4.93 -21.40 4.28
N LEU A 37 -5.46 -21.10 5.46
CA LEU A 37 -6.34 -22.02 6.20
C LEU A 37 -7.76 -22.10 5.61
N ARG A 38 -8.34 -20.96 5.21
CA ARG A 38 -9.77 -20.84 4.85
C ARG A 38 -10.01 -20.65 3.35
N GLY A 39 -8.94 -20.50 2.57
CA GLY A 39 -9.00 -20.24 1.14
C GLY A 39 -9.25 -18.77 0.78
N LYS A 40 -9.16 -18.50 -0.53
CA LYS A 40 -9.26 -17.15 -1.13
C LYS A 40 -10.64 -16.51 -1.03
N ARG A 41 -11.68 -17.27 -0.65
CA ARG A 41 -13.05 -16.77 -0.44
C ARG A 41 -13.26 -16.17 0.95
N SER A 42 -12.27 -16.30 1.84
CA SER A 42 -12.35 -15.70 3.18
C SER A 42 -12.23 -14.18 3.12
N ALA A 43 -12.84 -13.50 4.10
CA ALA A 43 -12.74 -12.03 4.23
C ALA A 43 -11.28 -11.55 4.36
N ALA A 44 -10.40 -12.39 4.91
CA ALA A 44 -8.96 -12.10 5.04
C ALA A 44 -8.28 -11.83 3.69
N ALA A 45 -8.79 -12.37 2.58
CA ALA A 45 -8.24 -12.11 1.25
C ALA A 45 -8.38 -10.65 0.80
N TYR A 46 -9.33 -9.91 1.38
CA TYR A 46 -9.58 -8.49 1.06
C TYR A 46 -8.67 -7.52 1.84
N VAL A 47 -7.93 -8.00 2.86
CA VAL A 47 -7.02 -7.14 3.64
C VAL A 47 -5.98 -6.47 2.75
N PHE A 48 -5.35 -7.22 1.85
CA PHE A 48 -4.36 -6.68 0.92
C PHE A 48 -4.92 -5.59 0.00
N PRO A 49 -5.98 -5.83 -0.81
CA PRO A 49 -6.48 -4.79 -1.71
C PRO A 49 -7.06 -3.58 -0.95
N ILE A 50 -7.63 -3.76 0.25
CA ILE A 50 -8.06 -2.64 1.09
C ILE A 50 -6.86 -1.79 1.53
N ALA A 51 -5.80 -2.41 2.05
CA ALA A 51 -4.60 -1.70 2.47
C ALA A 51 -3.95 -0.92 1.31
N MET A 52 -3.90 -1.52 0.11
CA MET A 52 -3.41 -0.86 -1.10
C MET A 52 -4.28 0.33 -1.51
N ALA A 53 -5.61 0.20 -1.42
CA ALA A 53 -6.53 1.30 -1.73
C ALA A 53 -6.37 2.45 -0.73
N LEU A 54 -6.32 2.16 0.57
CA LEU A 54 -6.17 3.17 1.62
C LEU A 54 -4.81 3.88 1.50
N GLY A 55 -3.72 3.13 1.39
CA GLY A 55 -2.38 3.70 1.22
C GLY A 55 -2.25 4.52 -0.06
N GLY A 56 -2.75 4.00 -1.19
CA GLY A 56 -2.76 4.71 -2.47
C GLY A 56 -3.59 5.99 -2.43
N PHE A 57 -4.79 5.93 -1.84
CA PHE A 57 -5.64 7.12 -1.66
C PHE A 57 -4.99 8.15 -0.74
N LEU A 58 -4.39 7.74 0.37
CA LEU A 58 -3.68 8.65 1.28
C LEU A 58 -2.50 9.34 0.58
N LEU A 59 -1.73 8.60 -0.22
CA LEU A 59 -0.64 9.19 -1.03
C LEU A 59 -1.15 10.22 -2.04
N LEU A 60 -2.29 9.97 -2.67
CA LEU A 60 -2.88 10.88 -3.67
C LEU A 60 -3.59 12.08 -3.05
N ALA A 61 -4.23 11.89 -1.89
CA ALA A 61 -5.04 12.91 -1.23
C ALA A 61 -4.20 13.82 -0.31
N HIS A 62 -2.99 13.42 0.03
CA HIS A 62 -2.10 14.25 0.83
C HIS A 62 -1.58 15.42 -0.01
N THR A 63 -1.90 16.65 0.42
CA THR A 63 -1.45 17.87 -0.25
C THR A 63 -0.25 18.45 0.47
N HIS A 64 0.80 18.76 -0.28
CA HIS A 64 1.95 19.46 0.26
C HIS A 64 1.77 20.97 0.09
N ALA A 65 1.78 21.72 1.18
CA ALA A 65 1.82 23.18 1.16
C ALA A 65 3.25 23.66 0.85
N ILE A 66 3.70 23.51 -0.39
CA ILE A 66 5.07 23.86 -0.79
C ILE A 66 5.03 25.21 -1.52
N ALA A 67 5.78 26.18 -1.01
CA ALA A 67 5.92 27.50 -1.62
C ALA A 67 6.77 27.49 -2.91
N ASN A 68 7.56 26.42 -3.11
CA ASN A 68 8.44 26.21 -4.25
C ASN A 68 7.83 25.25 -5.29
N VAL A 69 7.50 25.77 -6.47
CA VAL A 69 6.88 25.01 -7.58
C VAL A 69 7.73 23.80 -8.01
N LYS A 70 9.06 23.89 -7.93
CA LYS A 70 9.95 22.78 -8.31
C LYS A 70 9.85 21.61 -7.33
N GLU A 71 9.84 21.88 -6.04
CA GLU A 71 9.71 20.86 -5.00
C GLU A 71 8.31 20.23 -5.03
N ALA A 72 7.27 21.04 -5.24
CA ALA A 72 5.92 20.53 -5.47
C ALA A 72 5.86 19.54 -6.65
N LEU A 73 6.49 19.88 -7.79
CA LEU A 73 6.53 19.01 -8.95
C LEU A 73 7.30 17.70 -8.70
N LEU A 74 8.44 17.76 -8.01
CA LEU A 74 9.25 16.56 -7.71
C LEU A 74 8.50 15.61 -6.77
N VAL A 75 7.78 16.16 -5.80
CA VAL A 75 6.93 15.42 -4.89
C VAL A 75 5.75 14.79 -5.64
N GLU A 76 5.08 15.54 -6.51
CA GLU A 76 3.98 15.05 -7.35
C GLU A 76 4.44 13.92 -8.28
N LEU A 77 5.61 14.07 -8.92
CA LEU A 77 6.22 13.04 -9.78
C LEU A 77 6.58 11.75 -9.03
N SER A 78 6.71 11.79 -7.70
CA SER A 78 7.00 10.62 -6.88
C SER A 78 5.71 10.00 -6.32
N HIS A 79 4.84 10.81 -5.73
CA HIS A 79 3.63 10.33 -5.04
C HIS A 79 2.54 9.88 -5.99
N LEU A 80 2.34 10.59 -7.10
CA LEU A 80 1.29 10.30 -8.07
C LEU A 80 1.46 8.91 -8.71
N PRO A 81 2.64 8.52 -9.26
CA PRO A 81 2.78 7.18 -9.83
C PRO A 81 2.71 6.07 -8.79
N LEU A 82 3.24 6.29 -7.58
CA LEU A 82 3.14 5.32 -6.48
C LEU A 82 1.68 5.10 -6.06
N GLY A 83 0.94 6.18 -5.82
CA GLY A 83 -0.47 6.15 -5.43
C GLY A 83 -1.36 5.56 -6.52
N ALA A 84 -1.16 5.96 -7.78
CA ALA A 84 -1.89 5.42 -8.92
C ALA A 84 -1.63 3.92 -9.10
N ALA A 85 -0.37 3.49 -9.06
CA ALA A 85 -0.02 2.07 -9.14
C ALA A 85 -0.64 1.26 -7.99
N ALA A 86 -0.71 1.83 -6.78
CA ALA A 86 -1.34 1.17 -5.63
C ALA A 86 -2.86 0.99 -5.80
N VAL A 87 -3.55 2.02 -6.31
CA VAL A 87 -4.98 1.95 -6.64
C VAL A 87 -5.24 0.91 -7.73
N VAL A 88 -4.44 0.90 -8.80
CA VAL A 88 -4.56 -0.11 -9.88
C VAL A 88 -4.32 -1.52 -9.35
N ALA A 89 -3.29 -1.72 -8.51
CA ALA A 89 -3.03 -2.99 -7.87
C ALA A 89 -4.19 -3.47 -6.99
N SER A 90 -4.80 -2.56 -6.23
CA SER A 90 -5.99 -2.84 -5.43
C SER A 90 -7.16 -3.31 -6.30
N CYS A 91 -7.51 -2.54 -7.33
CA CYS A 91 -8.59 -2.86 -8.26
C CYS A 91 -8.37 -4.21 -8.95
N ALA A 92 -7.14 -4.46 -9.45
CA ALA A 92 -6.77 -5.72 -10.06
C ALA A 92 -6.93 -6.89 -9.08
N ARG A 93 -6.38 -6.78 -7.87
CA ARG A 93 -6.50 -7.85 -6.88
C ARG A 93 -7.95 -8.07 -6.45
N TRP A 94 -8.74 -7.01 -6.29
CA TRP A 94 -10.16 -7.11 -5.95
C TRP A 94 -10.95 -7.81 -7.05
N LEU A 95 -10.65 -7.49 -8.31
CA LEU A 95 -11.25 -8.13 -9.49
C LEU A 95 -10.87 -9.61 -9.56
N GLU A 96 -9.60 -9.97 -9.33
CA GLU A 96 -9.14 -11.37 -9.30
C GLU A 96 -9.89 -12.19 -8.24
N LEU A 97 -10.18 -11.60 -7.07
CA LEU A 97 -10.89 -12.28 -5.97
C LEU A 97 -12.38 -12.46 -6.24
N ARG A 98 -13.01 -11.52 -6.95
CA ARG A 98 -14.46 -11.56 -7.23
C ARG A 98 -14.81 -12.24 -8.54
N ALA A 99 -13.91 -12.26 -9.51
CA ALA A 99 -14.18 -12.82 -10.82
C ALA A 99 -14.44 -14.33 -10.73
N GLY A 100 -15.41 -14.79 -11.53
CA GLY A 100 -15.75 -16.21 -11.60
C GLY A 100 -14.61 -17.05 -12.21
N PRO A 101 -14.60 -18.37 -11.98
CA PRO A 101 -13.61 -19.27 -12.58
C PRO A 101 -13.59 -19.12 -14.11
N GLY A 102 -12.42 -18.91 -14.70
CA GLY A 102 -12.23 -18.84 -16.15
C GLY A 102 -12.42 -17.47 -16.81
N ALA A 103 -12.84 -16.44 -16.05
CA ALA A 103 -12.96 -15.07 -16.56
C ALA A 103 -11.63 -14.55 -17.13
N ALA A 104 -11.68 -13.88 -18.29
CA ALA A 104 -10.49 -13.34 -18.96
C ALA A 104 -9.88 -12.20 -18.12
N GLU A 105 -10.73 -11.40 -17.48
CA GLU A 105 -10.33 -10.28 -16.63
C GLU A 105 -9.57 -10.77 -15.40
N ALA A 106 -9.97 -11.91 -14.80
CA ALA A 106 -9.25 -12.54 -13.69
C ALA A 106 -7.83 -12.97 -14.09
N ARG A 107 -7.67 -13.48 -15.31
CA ARG A 107 -6.39 -13.92 -15.86
C ARG A 107 -5.44 -12.76 -16.12
N MET A 108 -5.96 -11.59 -16.48
CA MET A 108 -5.16 -10.37 -16.62
C MET A 108 -4.83 -9.79 -15.24
N ALA A 109 -5.85 -9.67 -14.39
CA ALA A 109 -5.75 -9.12 -13.04
C ALA A 109 -4.69 -9.81 -12.18
N ARG A 110 -4.55 -11.15 -12.28
CA ARG A 110 -3.53 -11.92 -11.53
C ARG A 110 -2.09 -11.46 -11.78
N TRP A 111 -1.82 -10.83 -12.93
CA TRP A 111 -0.50 -10.35 -13.34
C TRP A 111 -0.39 -8.83 -13.20
N VAL A 112 -1.49 -8.09 -13.30
CA VAL A 112 -1.46 -6.63 -13.14
C VAL A 112 -1.05 -6.21 -11.73
N TRP A 113 -1.66 -6.77 -10.68
CA TRP A 113 -1.33 -6.36 -9.31
C TRP A 113 0.14 -6.62 -8.90
N PRO A 114 0.79 -7.76 -9.22
CA PRO A 114 2.19 -7.94 -8.87
C PRO A 114 3.11 -7.05 -9.71
N LEU A 115 2.77 -6.78 -10.99
CA LEU A 115 3.54 -5.85 -11.81
C LEU A 115 3.51 -4.42 -11.24
N CYS A 116 2.36 -3.97 -10.75
CA CYS A 116 2.26 -2.69 -10.04
C CYS A 116 3.15 -2.65 -8.79
N LEU A 117 3.21 -3.74 -8.01
CA LEU A 117 4.12 -3.81 -6.84
C LEU A 117 5.59 -3.77 -7.25
N VAL A 118 5.98 -4.47 -8.32
CA VAL A 118 7.34 -4.42 -8.85
C VAL A 118 7.69 -3.01 -9.32
N PHE A 119 6.75 -2.33 -9.99
CA PHE A 119 6.91 -0.95 -10.41
C PHE A 119 7.09 0.00 -9.21
N ILE A 120 6.24 -0.13 -8.18
CA ILE A 120 6.37 0.63 -6.92
C ILE A 120 7.74 0.38 -6.27
N ALA A 121 8.15 -0.88 -6.15
CA ALA A 121 9.44 -1.23 -5.57
C ALA A 121 10.61 -0.64 -6.37
N ALA A 122 10.54 -0.69 -7.71
CA ALA A 122 11.54 -0.08 -8.57
C ALA A 122 11.62 1.43 -8.34
N LEU A 123 10.48 2.14 -8.32
CA LEU A 123 10.45 3.57 -8.03
C LEU A 123 11.07 3.90 -6.67
N LEU A 124 10.77 3.12 -5.62
CA LEU A 124 11.31 3.33 -4.29
C LEU A 124 12.83 3.06 -4.20
N ILE A 125 13.37 2.14 -5.00
CA ILE A 125 14.82 1.90 -5.08
C ILE A 125 15.54 3.10 -5.72
N PHE A 126 14.93 3.72 -6.73
CA PHE A 126 15.50 4.89 -7.40
C PHE A 126 15.17 6.21 -6.71
N TYR A 127 14.19 6.21 -5.80
CA TYR A 127 13.84 7.36 -4.99
C TYR A 127 15.00 7.72 -4.06
N ARG A 128 15.43 8.98 -4.11
CA ARG A 128 16.34 9.58 -3.14
C ARG A 128 15.57 10.64 -2.38
N GLU A 129 15.46 10.50 -1.07
CA GLU A 129 15.10 11.61 -0.20
C GLU A 129 16.21 12.67 -0.35
N ALA A 130 15.85 13.85 -0.82
CA ALA A 130 16.76 14.98 -1.04
C ALA A 130 16.98 15.76 0.25
#